data_AF-A0A218NLV5-F1
#
_entry.id   AF-A0A218NLV5-F1
#
_cell.length_a   1.000
_cell.length_b   1.000
_cell.length_c   1.000
_cell.angle_alpha   90.00
_cell.angle_beta   90.00
_cell.angle_gamma   90.00
#
_symmetry.space_group_name_H-M   'P 1'
#
loop_
_entity.id
_entity.type
_entity.pdbx_description
1 polymer ?
#
loop_
_entity_poly.entity_id
_entity_poly.type
_entity_poly.pdbx_seq_one_letter_code
_entity_poly.pdbx_strand_id
1 'polypeptide(L)'
;MRRMVSSLEFDKEVLVVQPSKLPEKEQLTIIEIGLDDIDSASSFVSYLSEMYGFPKSSMWYDLRRLKEKGLVDFAAKGEKGKALRLTEKGIQIYKGFSAEKMKIINKFASKFIDEDSYSEY
;
A
#
# COMPACT_ATOMS: atom_id res chain seq x y z
N MET A 1 -32.77 3.78 -41.62
CA MET A 1 -31.32 4.02 -41.53
C MET A 1 -31.00 4.52 -40.13
N ARG A 2 -30.14 3.78 -39.40
CA ARG A 2 -29.38 4.07 -38.15
C ARG A 2 -29.74 5.28 -37.26
N ARG A 3 -29.96 4.98 -35.97
CA ARG A 3 -29.14 5.34 -34.77
C ARG A 3 -29.91 4.82 -33.52
N MET A 4 -29.59 3.72 -32.81
CA MET A 4 -28.44 3.49 -31.89
C MET A 4 -27.67 4.77 -31.58
N VAL A 5 -27.57 5.26 -30.34
CA VAL A 5 -27.11 4.55 -29.14
C VAL A 5 -27.74 5.19 -27.89
N SER A 6 -28.26 4.37 -26.97
CA SER A 6 -28.48 4.74 -25.57
C SER A 6 -27.17 4.48 -24.83
N SER A 7 -26.53 5.51 -24.30
CA SER A 7 -25.42 5.42 -23.34
C SER A 7 -25.15 6.81 -22.74
N LEU A 8 -26.00 7.19 -21.79
CA LEU A 8 -25.90 8.33 -20.87
C LEU A 8 -26.28 7.74 -19.51
N GLU A 9 -25.56 7.81 -18.40
CA GLU A 9 -24.25 8.33 -18.05
C GLU A 9 -23.78 7.48 -16.86
N PHE A 10 -22.54 6.98 -16.90
CA PHE A 10 -21.91 6.36 -15.73
C PHE A 10 -21.09 7.43 -14.99
N ASP A 11 -21.74 8.49 -14.52
CA ASP A 11 -21.17 9.41 -13.54
C ASP A 11 -21.30 8.80 -12.14
N LYS A 12 -20.49 7.77 -11.89
CA LYS A 12 -19.99 7.53 -10.54
C LYS A 12 -18.66 8.26 -10.47
N GLU A 13 -18.65 9.42 -9.84
CA GLU A 13 -17.44 10.02 -9.28
C GLU A 13 -16.73 8.93 -8.46
N VAL A 14 -15.78 8.24 -9.10
CA VAL A 14 -14.76 7.50 -8.38
C VAL A 14 -13.98 8.58 -7.68
N LEU A 15 -14.25 8.79 -6.40
CA LEU A 15 -13.42 9.62 -5.53
C LEU A 15 -12.01 9.03 -5.56
N VAL A 16 -11.21 9.51 -6.53
CA VAL A 16 -9.81 9.16 -6.68
C VAL A 16 -9.14 9.76 -5.46
N VAL A 17 -8.87 8.91 -4.47
CA VAL A 17 -8.00 9.26 -3.36
C VAL A 17 -6.65 9.59 -3.99
N GLN A 18 -6.31 10.87 -4.04
CA GLN A 18 -5.05 11.29 -4.61
C GLN A 18 -3.90 10.69 -3.78
N PRO A 19 -2.85 10.16 -4.42
CA PRO A 19 -1.74 9.51 -3.72
C PRO A 19 -1.11 10.38 -2.62
N SER A 20 -1.03 11.70 -2.86
CA SER A 20 -0.50 12.71 -1.95
C SER A 20 -1.30 12.94 -0.65
N LYS A 21 -2.53 12.44 -0.57
CA LYS A 21 -3.38 12.57 0.64
C LYS A 21 -3.17 11.47 1.67
N LEU A 22 -2.45 10.41 1.32
CA LEU A 22 -2.11 9.35 2.26
C LEU A 22 -0.88 9.76 3.09
N PRO A 23 -0.79 9.38 4.38
CA PRO A 23 0.45 9.50 5.15
C PRO A 23 1.60 8.79 4.44
N GLU A 24 2.81 9.34 4.48
CA GLU A 24 3.96 8.80 3.73
C GLU A 24 4.24 7.32 4.00
N LYS A 25 4.05 6.88 5.25
CA LYS A 25 4.19 5.47 5.63
C LYS A 25 3.14 4.57 4.99
N GLU A 26 1.89 5.05 4.85
CA GLU A 26 0.85 4.34 4.12
C GLU A 26 1.14 4.31 2.61
N GLN A 27 1.72 5.39 2.06
CA GLN A 27 2.18 5.41 0.67
C GLN A 27 3.26 4.36 0.43
N LEU A 28 4.28 4.31 1.30
CA LEU A 28 5.33 3.29 1.26
C LEU A 28 4.73 1.89 1.28
N THR A 29 3.81 1.60 2.21
CA THR A 29 3.14 0.31 2.31
C THR A 29 2.43 -0.08 1.01
N ILE A 30 1.71 0.83 0.35
CA ILE A 30 1.05 0.55 -0.93
C ILE A 30 2.08 0.31 -2.04
N ILE A 31 3.18 1.05 -2.03
CA ILE A 31 4.26 0.90 -3.00
C ILE A 31 4.87 -0.49 -2.89
N GLU A 32 5.24 -0.92 -1.69
CA GLU A 32 5.85 -2.24 -1.45
C GLU A 32 4.92 -3.39 -1.85
N ILE A 33 3.63 -3.33 -1.48
CA ILE A 33 2.64 -4.34 -1.90
C ILE A 33 2.47 -4.36 -3.43
N GLY A 34 2.66 -3.22 -4.10
CA GLY A 34 2.55 -3.14 -5.55
C GLY A 34 3.82 -3.56 -6.31
N LEU A 35 4.93 -3.82 -5.62
CA LEU A 35 6.19 -4.23 -6.22
C LEU A 35 6.38 -5.75 -6.24
N ASP A 36 5.79 -6.46 -5.27
CA ASP A 36 5.97 -7.90 -5.12
C ASP A 36 4.64 -8.61 -4.86
N ASP A 37 4.59 -9.91 -5.14
CA ASP A 37 3.47 -10.76 -4.75
C ASP A 37 3.69 -11.26 -3.31
N ILE A 38 2.70 -11.04 -2.44
CA ILE A 38 2.87 -11.24 -1.00
C ILE A 38 1.98 -12.37 -0.51
N ASP A 39 2.62 -13.48 -0.14
CA ASP A 39 1.96 -14.68 0.36
C ASP A 39 1.07 -14.44 1.59
N SER A 40 1.48 -13.54 2.50
CA SER A 40 0.74 -13.24 3.72
C SER A 40 0.99 -11.84 4.27
N ALA A 41 -0.01 -11.28 4.96
CA ALA A 41 0.17 -10.01 5.67
C ALA A 41 1.23 -10.11 6.79
N SER A 42 1.38 -11.27 7.43
CA SER A 42 2.38 -11.49 8.48
C SER A 42 3.82 -11.45 7.96
N SER A 43 4.10 -12.07 6.82
CA SER A 43 5.43 -12.03 6.20
C SER A 43 5.78 -10.61 5.78
N PHE A 44 4.82 -9.90 5.20
CA PHE A 44 5.00 -8.49 4.84
C PHE A 44 5.24 -7.55 6.03
N VAL A 45 4.52 -7.75 7.15
CA VAL A 45 4.78 -6.96 8.36
C VAL A 45 6.18 -7.22 8.91
N SER A 46 6.67 -8.46 8.87
CA SER A 46 8.05 -8.75 9.25
C SER A 46 9.04 -8.09 8.31
N TYR A 47 8.82 -8.18 7.00
CA TYR A 47 9.63 -7.50 5.99
C TYR A 47 9.74 -5.99 6.25
N LEU A 48 8.61 -5.28 6.44
CA LEU A 48 8.65 -3.84 6.70
C LEU A 48 9.33 -3.49 8.02
N SER A 49 9.20 -4.36 9.03
CA SER A 49 9.85 -4.18 10.32
C SER A 49 11.37 -4.34 10.21
N GLU A 50 11.84 -5.28 9.39
CA GLU A 50 13.26 -5.58 9.21
C GLU A 50 13.94 -4.59 8.26
N MET A 51 13.27 -4.21 7.17
CA MET A 51 13.83 -3.31 6.15
C MET A 51 13.78 -1.83 6.54
N TYR A 52 12.76 -1.43 7.29
CA TYR A 52 12.50 -0.02 7.59
C TYR A 52 12.45 0.30 9.09
N GLY A 53 12.74 -0.68 9.97
CA GLY A 53 12.75 -0.49 11.42
C GLY A 53 11.39 -0.24 12.06
N PHE A 54 10.28 -0.44 11.33
CA PHE A 54 8.97 -0.12 11.87
C PHE A 54 8.49 -1.15 12.90
N PRO A 55 7.90 -0.71 14.03
CA PRO A 55 7.27 -1.65 14.96
C PRO A 55 6.16 -2.45 14.28
N LYS A 56 6.19 -3.79 14.40
CA LYS A 56 5.19 -4.69 13.79
C LYS A 56 3.74 -4.32 14.15
N SER A 57 3.49 -3.88 15.38
CA SER A 57 2.18 -3.41 15.83
C SER A 57 1.68 -2.18 15.06
N SER A 58 2.58 -1.26 14.72
CA SER A 58 2.29 -0.08 13.90
C SER A 58 1.94 -0.49 12.47
N MET A 59 2.68 -1.44 11.90
CA MET A 59 2.42 -1.95 10.55
C MET A 59 1.09 -2.67 10.43
N TRP A 60 0.72 -3.45 11.46
CA TRP A 60 -0.62 -4.04 11.53
C TRP A 60 -1.73 -3.01 11.59
N TYR A 61 -1.51 -1.91 12.32
CA TYR A 61 -2.48 -0.82 12.40
C TYR A 61 -2.67 -0.14 11.04
N ASP A 62 -1.58 0.15 10.33
CA ASP A 62 -1.65 0.76 9.00
C ASP A 62 -2.31 -0.16 7.97
N LEU A 63 -1.97 -1.46 7.95
CA LEU A 63 -2.61 -2.43 7.07
C LEU A 63 -4.13 -2.53 7.31
N ARG A 64 -4.57 -2.51 8.58
CA ARG A 64 -6.00 -2.50 8.90
C ARG A 64 -6.68 -1.23 8.37
N ARG A 65 -6.08 -0.06 8.57
CA ARG A 65 -6.61 1.21 8.04
C ARG A 65 -6.65 1.21 6.51
N LEU A 66 -5.65 0.66 5.83
CA LEU A 66 -5.65 0.53 4.37
C LEU A 66 -6.74 -0.44 3.90
N LYS A 67 -7.00 -1.52 4.63
CA LYS A 67 -8.11 -2.45 4.35
C LYS A 67 -9.47 -1.77 4.55
N GLU A 68 -9.65 -1.02 5.63
CA GLU A 68 -10.87 -0.22 5.88
C GLU A 68 -11.12 0.84 4.80
N LYS A 69 -10.06 1.43 4.25
CA LYS A 69 -10.14 2.36 3.10
C LYS A 69 -10.43 1.65 1.76
N GLY A 70 -10.45 0.32 1.76
CA GLY A 70 -10.65 -0.53 0.59
C GLY A 70 -9.47 -0.53 -0.37
N LEU A 71 -8.24 -0.31 0.11
CA LEU A 71 -7.03 -0.21 -0.71
C LEU A 71 -6.24 -1.52 -0.78
N VAL A 72 -6.31 -2.32 0.29
CA VAL A 72 -5.66 -3.63 0.37
C VAL A 72 -6.65 -4.68 0.83
N ASP A 73 -6.32 -5.93 0.55
CA ASP A 73 -7.12 -7.07 0.90
C ASP A 73 -6.20 -8.21 1.34
N PHE A 74 -6.51 -8.82 2.48
CA PHE A 74 -5.75 -9.91 3.09
C PHE A 74 -6.63 -10.66 4.10
N ALA A 75 -6.28 -11.89 4.47
CA ALA A 75 -7.03 -12.65 5.47
C ALA A 75 -6.89 -12.03 6.87
N ALA A 76 -8.02 -11.74 7.51
CA ALA A 76 -8.04 -11.43 8.94
C ALA A 76 -7.80 -12.68 9.80
N LYS A 77 -7.52 -12.49 11.09
CA LYS A 77 -7.34 -13.61 12.03
C LYS A 77 -8.60 -14.47 12.05
N GLY A 78 -8.46 -15.75 11.66
CA GLY A 78 -9.57 -16.71 11.59
C GLY A 78 -10.19 -16.87 10.20
N GLU A 79 -9.78 -16.08 9.22
CA GLU A 79 -10.16 -16.27 7.81
C GLU A 79 -9.20 -17.25 7.12
N LYS A 80 -9.68 -17.95 6.08
CA LYS A 80 -8.82 -18.83 5.27
C LYS A 80 -7.70 -18.02 4.62
N GLY A 81 -6.48 -18.58 4.65
CA GLY A 81 -5.24 -17.95 4.16
C GLY A 81 -5.44 -17.30 2.80
N LYS A 82 -5.27 -15.98 2.77
CA LYS A 82 -5.42 -15.13 1.60
C LYS A 82 -4.21 -14.22 1.53
N ALA A 83 -3.58 -14.21 0.36
CA ALA A 83 -2.45 -13.33 0.04
C ALA A 83 -2.80 -11.87 0.34
N LEU A 84 -1.79 -11.10 0.73
CA LEU A 84 -1.90 -9.66 0.84
C LEU A 84 -1.78 -9.07 -0.56
N ARG A 85 -2.78 -8.30 -0.98
CA ARG A 85 -2.80 -7.71 -2.32
C ARG A 85 -3.48 -6.36 -2.34
N LEU A 86 -3.14 -5.54 -3.32
CA LEU A 86 -3.88 -4.33 -3.62
C LEU A 86 -5.27 -4.68 -4.18
N THR A 87 -6.28 -3.91 -3.81
CA THR A 87 -7.58 -3.92 -4.50
C THR A 87 -7.47 -3.14 -5.81
N GLU A 88 -8.52 -3.13 -6.63
CA GLU A 88 -8.58 -2.26 -7.81
C GLU A 88 -8.33 -0.78 -7.47
N LYS A 89 -8.90 -0.31 -6.35
CA LYS A 89 -8.67 1.05 -5.83
C LYS A 89 -7.21 1.25 -5.40
N GLY A 90 -6.63 0.26 -4.71
CA GLY A 90 -5.21 0.27 -4.34
C GLY A 90 -4.28 0.35 -5.54
N ILE A 91 -4.57 -0.41 -6.61
CA ILE A 91 -3.80 -0.42 -7.86
C ILE A 91 -3.85 0.95 -8.54
N GLN A 92 -5.00 1.62 -8.55
CA GLN A 92 -5.12 2.98 -9.10
C GLN A 92 -4.23 3.97 -8.35
N ILE A 93 -4.24 3.92 -7.00
CA ILE A 93 -3.35 4.74 -6.18
C ILE A 93 -1.89 4.40 -6.45
N TYR A 94 -1.55 3.11 -6.47
CA TYR A 94 -0.19 2.63 -6.72
C TYR A 94 0.37 3.13 -8.05
N LYS A 95 -0.44 3.10 -9.12
CA LYS A 95 -0.07 3.63 -10.44
C LYS A 95 0.16 5.15 -10.40
N GLY A 96 -0.53 5.86 -9.52
CA GLY A 96 -0.35 7.30 -9.30
C GLY A 96 1.03 7.69 -8.78
N PHE A 97 1.78 6.77 -8.13
CA PHE A 97 3.12 7.07 -7.60
C PHE A 97 4.26 7.03 -8.62
N SER A 98 3.99 6.80 -9.92
CA SER A 98 4.97 6.45 -10.97
C SER A 98 6.40 6.99 -10.83
N ALA A 99 6.60 8.30 -10.67
CA ALA A 99 7.93 8.92 -10.55
C ALA A 99 8.47 9.03 -9.11
N GLU A 100 7.59 8.89 -8.10
CA GLU A 100 7.92 9.15 -6.69
C GLU A 100 8.20 7.89 -5.88
N LYS A 101 7.91 6.69 -6.42
CA LYS A 101 8.08 5.41 -5.72
C LYS A 101 9.48 5.28 -5.11
N MET A 102 10.51 5.42 -5.94
CA MET A 102 11.91 5.29 -5.51
C MET A 102 12.30 6.38 -4.51
N LYS A 103 11.76 7.59 -4.66
CA LYS A 103 12.02 8.69 -3.73
C LYS A 103 11.47 8.39 -2.35
N ILE A 104 10.25 7.84 -2.27
CA ILE A 104 9.61 7.46 -1.00
C ILE A 104 10.38 6.29 -0.37
N ILE A 105 10.67 5.23 -1.11
CA ILE A 105 11.45 4.08 -0.63
C ILE A 105 12.80 4.52 -0.07
N ASN A 106 13.58 5.27 -0.87
CA ASN A 106 14.91 5.72 -0.47
C ASN A 106 14.87 6.61 0.78
N LYS A 107 13.83 7.46 0.92
CA LYS A 107 13.66 8.32 2.10
C LYS A 107 13.52 7.52 3.40
N PHE A 108 12.88 6.34 3.36
CA PHE A 108 12.71 5.49 4.53
C PHE A 108 13.89 4.54 4.72
N ALA A 109 14.44 3.99 3.64
CA ALA A 109 15.63 3.14 3.70
C ALA A 109 16.85 3.87 4.25
N SER A 110 17.09 5.13 3.82
CA SER A 110 18.27 5.90 4.28
C SER A 110 18.21 6.20 5.77
N LYS A 111 17.00 6.49 6.31
CA LYS A 111 16.82 6.77 7.74
C LYS A 111 17.18 5.57 8.61
N PHE A 112 16.88 4.36 8.15
CA PHE A 112 17.16 3.15 8.92
C PHE A 112 18.66 2.80 8.91
N ILE A 113 19.31 2.93 7.75
CA ILE A 113 20.76 2.68 7.62
C ILE A 113 21.58 3.65 8.49
N ASP A 114 21.16 4.91 8.59
CA ASP A 114 21.84 5.90 9.42
C ASP A 114 21.66 5.63 10.92
N GLU A 115 20.56 5.01 11.37
CA GLU A 115 20.30 4.72 12.79
C GLU A 115 21.04 3.48 13.31
N ASP A 116 21.15 2.41 12.52
CA ASP A 116 21.89 1.19 12.91
C ASP A 116 23.41 1.41 12.98
N SER A 117 23.93 2.41 12.25
CA SER A 117 25.37 2.74 12.23
C SER A 117 25.89 3.35 13.54
N TYR A 118 25.01 3.71 14.49
CA TYR A 118 25.39 4.30 15.78
C TYR A 118 25.10 3.40 17.00
N SER A 119 24.65 2.16 16.81
CA SER A 119 24.33 1.25 17.92
C SER A 119 25.51 0.40 18.43
N GLU A 120 26.73 0.61 17.95
CA GLU A 120 27.95 -0.06 18.43
C GLU A 120 28.80 0.82 19.36
N TYR A 121 28.22 1.42 20.41
CA TYR A 121 29.00 2.03 21.50
C TYR A 121 28.34 1.84 22.87
#